data_AF-A0A4U5MF01-F1
#
_entry.id   AF-A0A4U5MF01-F1
#
_cell.length_a   1.000
_cell.length_b   1.000
_cell.length_c   1.000
_cell.angle_alpha   90.00
_cell.angle_beta   90.00
_cell.angle_gamma   90.00
#
_symmetry.space_group_name_H-M   'P 1'
#
loop_
_entity.id
_entity.type
_entity.pdbx_description
1 polymer ?
#
loop_
_entity_poly.entity_id
_entity_poly.type
_entity_poly.pdbx_seq_one_letter_code
_entity_poly.pdbx_strand_id
1 'polypeptide(L)'
;MKLLVAVAALLAVCSLAQAIAIPQEMQPLELRRSFKCRACGWLDDAVLVAEDLAGTALEHYLDNECNYLIFPINDVCKKIIKDVVGLVEKYGHKLDKPELCHKLLKAC
;
A
#
# COMPACT_ATOMS: atom_id res chain seq x y z
N MET A 1 21.73 -71.31 -7.37
CA MET A 1 20.28 -71.05 -7.48
C MET A 1 19.63 -71.19 -6.12
N LYS A 2 19.44 -70.09 -5.38
CA LYS A 2 18.42 -69.95 -4.32
C LYS A 2 18.01 -68.47 -4.25
N LEU A 3 16.78 -68.20 -4.68
CA LEU A 3 16.09 -66.93 -4.49
C LEU A 3 15.94 -66.66 -3.00
N LEU A 4 16.23 -65.43 -2.57
CA LEU A 4 15.56 -64.81 -1.42
C LEU A 4 15.22 -63.36 -1.78
N VAL A 5 13.97 -63.22 -2.20
CA VAL A 5 13.22 -61.97 -2.21
C VAL A 5 12.80 -61.67 -0.77
N ALA A 6 13.09 -60.47 -0.26
CA ALA A 6 12.34 -59.89 0.86
C ALA A 6 12.46 -58.36 0.85
N VAL A 7 11.43 -57.75 0.29
CA VAL A 7 11.11 -56.33 0.33
C VAL A 7 10.72 -55.94 1.77
N ALA A 8 11.44 -55.00 2.37
CA ALA A 8 11.08 -54.28 3.59
C ALA A 8 11.97 -53.02 3.64
N ALA A 9 11.55 -51.79 3.87
CA ALA A 9 10.26 -51.16 4.14
C ALA A 9 10.42 -49.74 3.55
N LEU A 10 9.50 -49.25 2.72
CA LEU A 10 8.33 -48.49 3.17
C LEU A 10 8.70 -47.38 4.18
N LEU A 11 8.49 -46.14 3.73
CA LEU A 11 8.13 -44.96 4.55
C LEU A 11 9.30 -44.15 5.17
N ALA A 12 10.09 -43.50 4.31
CA ALA A 12 10.71 -42.21 4.64
C ALA A 12 10.14 -41.10 3.75
N VAL A 13 8.82 -41.12 3.56
CA VAL A 13 8.04 -40.04 2.96
C VAL A 13 7.08 -39.59 4.07
N CYS A 14 6.91 -38.27 4.23
CA CYS A 14 6.00 -37.59 5.17
C CYS A 14 6.60 -37.21 6.54
N SER A 15 7.55 -36.28 6.57
CA SER A 15 7.69 -35.36 7.72
C SER A 15 8.22 -33.98 7.34
N LEU A 16 7.97 -33.49 6.13
CA LEU A 16 7.94 -32.04 5.90
C LEU A 16 6.52 -31.60 6.19
N ALA A 17 6.19 -31.51 7.48
CA ALA A 17 5.11 -30.65 7.92
C ALA A 17 5.53 -29.24 7.50
N GLN A 18 5.16 -28.84 6.28
CA GLN A 18 5.10 -27.45 5.91
C GLN A 18 4.08 -26.86 6.88
N ALA A 19 4.57 -26.29 7.98
CA ALA A 19 3.81 -25.35 8.76
C ALA A 19 3.47 -24.22 7.78
N ILE A 20 2.30 -24.34 7.15
CA ILE A 20 1.69 -23.28 6.37
C ILE A 20 1.49 -22.19 7.42
N ALA A 21 2.41 -21.24 7.47
CA ALA A 21 2.27 -20.03 8.24
C ALA A 21 1.05 -19.32 7.63
N ILE A 22 -0.12 -19.56 8.21
CA ILE A 22 -1.34 -18.86 7.86
C ILE A 22 -1.04 -17.39 8.16
N PRO A 23 -1.03 -16.49 7.15
CA PRO A 23 -0.73 -15.09 7.39
C PRO A 23 -1.77 -14.55 8.39
N GLN A 24 -1.27 -13.95 9.47
CA GLN A 24 -2.12 -13.30 10.48
C GLN A 24 -3.09 -12.35 9.77
N GLU A 25 -4.38 -12.46 10.08
CA GLU A 25 -5.36 -11.46 9.67
C GLU A 25 -4.87 -10.08 10.09
N MET A 26 -4.62 -9.23 9.09
CA MET A 26 -4.11 -7.88 9.30
C MET A 26 -5.14 -7.11 10.13
N GLN A 27 -4.71 -6.57 11.28
CA GLN A 27 -5.64 -5.88 12.17
C GLN A 27 -6.30 -4.67 11.47
N PRO A 28 -7.56 -4.34 11.76
CA PRO A 28 -8.30 -3.28 11.07
C PRO A 28 -7.59 -1.90 11.06
N LEU A 29 -6.83 -1.59 12.11
CA LEU A 29 -6.03 -0.36 12.21
C LEU A 29 -4.85 -0.34 11.22
N GLU A 30 -4.15 -1.45 11.07
CA GLU A 30 -3.04 -1.57 10.13
C GLU A 30 -3.54 -1.54 8.69
N LEU A 31 -4.71 -2.14 8.43
CA LEU A 31 -5.36 -2.07 7.13
C LEU A 31 -5.73 -0.62 6.75
N ARG A 32 -6.30 0.14 7.69
CA ARG A 32 -6.63 1.56 7.47
C ARG A 32 -5.38 2.40 7.23
N ARG A 33 -4.30 2.16 7.99
CA ARG A 33 -3.01 2.84 7.79
C ARG A 33 -2.42 2.51 6.42
N SER A 34 -2.47 1.24 6.02
CA SER A 34 -2.04 0.78 4.69
C SER A 34 -2.79 1.51 3.57
N PHE A 35 -4.12 1.65 3.68
CA PHE A 35 -4.91 2.40 2.70
C PHE A 35 -4.56 3.89 2.66
N LYS A 36 -4.39 4.53 3.82
CA LYS A 36 -4.01 5.95 3.89
C LYS A 36 -2.61 6.18 3.31
N CYS A 37 -1.66 5.30 3.61
CA CYS A 37 -0.31 5.36 3.08
C CYS A 37 -0.28 5.18 1.55
N ARG A 38 -1.03 4.20 1.02
CA ARG A 38 -1.15 3.98 -0.43
C ARG A 38 -1.82 5.17 -1.14
N ALA A 39 -2.88 5.72 -0.55
CA ALA A 39 -3.55 6.90 -1.08
C ALA A 39 -2.63 8.13 -1.09
N CYS A 40 -1.88 8.37 -0.01
CA CYS A 40 -0.91 9.46 0.04
C CYS A 40 0.20 9.28 -0.99
N GLY A 41 0.70 8.04 -1.15
CA GLY A 41 1.71 7.75 -2.15
C GLY A 41 1.26 8.03 -3.58
N TRP A 42 -0.02 7.80 -3.90
CA TRP A 42 -0.61 8.15 -5.19
C TRP A 42 -0.69 9.66 -5.40
N LEU A 43 -1.15 10.40 -4.38
CA LEU A 43 -1.26 11.86 -4.44
C LEU A 43 0.10 12.54 -4.56
N ASP A 44 1.12 12.04 -3.86
CA ASP A 44 2.50 12.47 -3.97
C ASP A 44 3.01 12.39 -5.43
N ASP A 45 2.83 11.23 -6.07
CA ASP A 45 3.23 11.05 -7.47
C ASP A 45 2.44 11.99 -8.41
N ALA A 46 1.14 12.19 -8.15
CA ALA A 46 0.28 13.08 -8.94
C ALA A 46 0.66 14.57 -8.79
N VAL A 47 1.02 15.02 -7.58
CA VAL A 47 1.45 16.40 -7.32
C VAL A 47 2.72 16.77 -8.09
N LEU A 48 3.62 15.81 -8.32
CA LEU A 48 4.84 16.02 -9.11
C LEU A 48 4.52 16.22 -10.60
N VAL A 49 3.44 15.62 -11.11
CA VAL A 49 2.98 15.81 -12.49
C VAL A 49 2.26 17.15 -12.66
N ALA A 50 1.53 17.60 -11.64
CA ALA A 50 0.76 18.85 -11.63
C ALA A 50 1.52 20.01 -10.96
N GLU A 51 2.83 20.13 -11.21
CA GLU A 51 3.68 21.14 -10.55
C GLU A 51 3.32 22.60 -10.88
N ASP A 52 2.54 22.82 -11.94
CA ASP A 52 2.06 24.13 -12.39
C ASP A 52 0.67 24.48 -11.86
N LEU A 53 0.00 23.55 -11.15
CA LEU A 53 -1.32 23.73 -10.59
C LEU A 53 -1.27 24.13 -9.11
N ALA A 54 -2.23 24.98 -8.70
CA ALA A 54 -2.42 25.38 -7.31
C ALA A 54 -3.91 25.53 -6.97
N GLY A 55 -4.22 25.64 -5.68
CA GLY A 55 -5.57 25.88 -5.16
C GLY A 55 -6.60 24.90 -5.70
N THR A 56 -7.75 25.45 -6.11
CA THR A 56 -8.88 24.66 -6.61
C THR A 56 -8.55 23.85 -7.88
N ALA A 57 -7.62 24.32 -8.72
CA ALA A 57 -7.22 23.58 -9.91
C ALA A 57 -6.45 22.30 -9.54
N LEU A 58 -5.53 22.41 -8.58
CA LEU A 58 -4.81 21.24 -8.04
C LEU A 58 -5.76 20.30 -7.30
N GLU A 59 -6.67 20.82 -6.47
CA GLU A 59 -7.68 19.99 -5.79
C GLU A 59 -8.51 19.17 -6.78
N HIS A 60 -9.00 19.79 -7.84
CA HIS A 60 -9.80 19.11 -8.87
C HIS A 60 -9.00 18.07 -9.66
N TYR A 61 -7.73 18.38 -9.98
CA TYR A 61 -6.84 17.41 -10.61
C TYR A 61 -6.64 16.18 -9.71
N LEU A 62 -6.31 16.39 -8.43
CA LEU A 62 -6.10 15.30 -7.48
C LEU A 62 -7.37 14.49 -7.19
N ASP A 63 -8.56 15.11 -7.21
CA ASP A 63 -9.82 14.37 -7.07
C ASP A 63 -10.06 13.41 -8.24
N ASN A 64 -9.72 13.85 -9.46
CA ASN A 64 -9.77 12.99 -10.64
C ASN A 64 -8.77 11.85 -10.55
N GLU A 65 -7.55 12.11 -10.06
CA GLU A 65 -6.54 11.08 -9.85
C GLU A 65 -7.00 10.01 -8.83
N CYS A 66 -7.68 10.42 -7.75
CA CYS A 66 -8.24 9.48 -6.79
C CYS A 66 -9.32 8.56 -7.39
N ASN A 67 -9.97 8.91 -8.51
CA ASN A 67 -10.98 8.07 -9.15
C ASN A 67 -10.39 6.83 -9.85
N TYR A 68 -9.08 6.80 -10.12
CA TYR A 68 -8.40 5.62 -10.66
C TYR A 68 -8.12 4.53 -9.61
N LEU A 69 -8.26 4.86 -8.32
CA LEU A 69 -8.06 3.91 -7.23
C LEU A 69 -9.31 3.07 -6.99
N ILE A 70 -9.11 1.83 -6.56
CA ILE A 70 -10.22 0.96 -6.16
C ILE A 70 -10.73 1.30 -4.75
N PHE A 71 -12.02 1.04 -4.51
CA PHE A 71 -12.59 1.11 -3.18
C PHE A 71 -11.91 0.11 -2.22
N PRO A 72 -11.60 0.48 -0.96
CA PRO A 72 -11.92 1.74 -0.26
C PRO A 72 -10.80 2.80 -0.33
N ILE A 73 -9.75 2.58 -1.13
CA ILE A 73 -8.58 3.48 -1.17
C ILE A 73 -8.96 4.82 -1.81
N ASN A 74 -9.81 4.83 -2.84
CA ASN A 74 -10.31 6.06 -3.46
C ASN A 74 -10.98 7.00 -2.45
N ASP A 75 -11.82 6.47 -1.57
CA ASP A 75 -12.52 7.23 -0.53
C ASP A 75 -11.54 7.85 0.47
N VAL A 76 -10.49 7.10 0.82
CA VAL A 76 -9.44 7.61 1.70
C VAL A 76 -8.61 8.68 0.99
N CYS A 77 -8.30 8.47 -0.29
CA CYS A 77 -7.59 9.43 -1.14
C CYS A 77 -8.32 10.77 -1.20
N LYS A 78 -9.62 10.76 -1.55
CA LYS A 78 -10.45 11.97 -1.62
C LYS A 78 -10.49 12.75 -0.30
N LYS A 79 -10.48 12.05 0.84
CA LYS A 79 -10.54 12.67 2.17
C LYS A 79 -9.27 13.43 2.55
N ILE A 80 -8.12 13.12 1.97
CA ILE A 80 -6.83 13.74 2.33
C ILE A 80 -6.36 14.78 1.31
N ILE A 81 -7.09 15.01 0.20
CA ILE A 81 -6.70 15.97 -0.85
C ILE A 81 -6.46 17.36 -0.29
N LYS A 82 -7.39 17.89 0.51
CA LYS A 82 -7.26 19.25 1.06
C LYS A 82 -6.03 19.42 1.94
N ASP A 83 -5.69 18.38 2.71
CA ASP A 83 -4.48 18.40 3.54
C ASP A 83 -3.22 18.38 2.65
N VAL A 84 -3.20 17.56 1.60
CA VAL A 84 -2.09 17.51 0.63
C VAL A 84 -1.92 18.88 -0.05
N VAL A 85 -2.99 19.46 -0.61
CA VAL A 85 -2.93 20.76 -1.28
C VAL A 85 -2.42 21.84 -0.32
N GLY A 86 -2.95 21.91 0.90
CA GLY A 86 -2.48 22.88 1.89
C GLY A 86 -1.01 22.73 2.25
N LEU A 87 -0.46 21.50 2.27
CA LEU A 87 0.96 21.27 2.51
C LEU A 87 1.81 21.65 1.29
N VAL A 88 1.38 21.29 0.08
CA VAL A 88 2.08 21.64 -1.16
C VAL A 88 2.09 23.15 -1.37
N GLU A 89 1.00 23.87 -1.09
CA GLU A 89 0.99 25.33 -1.18
C GLU A 89 1.90 25.98 -0.14
N LYS A 90 1.99 25.40 1.07
CA LYS A 90 2.79 25.94 2.15
C LYS A 90 4.29 25.70 1.96
N TYR A 91 4.68 24.53 1.44
CA TYR A 91 6.08 24.10 1.37
C TYR A 91 6.61 23.98 -0.06
N GLY A 92 5.75 24.13 -1.06
CA GLY A 92 6.03 23.93 -2.48
C GLY A 92 6.01 22.45 -2.88
N HIS A 93 6.16 22.20 -4.18
CA HIS A 93 6.26 20.85 -4.80
C HIS A 93 7.60 20.14 -4.50
N LYS A 94 8.41 20.66 -3.56
CA LYS A 94 9.72 20.09 -3.19
C LYS A 94 9.64 19.03 -2.08
N LEU A 95 8.45 18.82 -1.52
CA LEU A 95 8.24 17.79 -0.51
C LEU A 95 8.48 16.41 -1.14
N ASP A 96 9.38 15.63 -0.56
CA ASP A 96 9.53 14.23 -0.93
C ASP A 96 8.44 13.37 -0.26
N LYS A 97 8.21 12.18 -0.81
CA LYS A 97 7.23 11.22 -0.27
C LYS A 97 7.40 10.96 1.23
N PRO A 98 8.62 10.73 1.77
CA PRO A 98 8.81 10.60 3.21
C PRO A 98 8.32 11.82 4.00
N GLU A 99 8.63 13.03 3.56
CA GLU A 99 8.23 14.25 4.25
C GLU A 99 6.72 14.45 4.20
N LEU A 100 6.11 14.36 3.01
CA LEU A 100 4.67 14.51 2.83
C LEU A 100 3.89 13.42 3.56
N CYS A 101 4.17 12.14 3.27
CA CYS A 101 3.33 11.03 3.73
C CYS A 101 3.65 10.52 5.14
N HIS A 102 4.91 10.54 5.59
CA HIS A 102 5.28 10.02 6.91
C HIS A 102 5.31 11.12 7.98
N LYS A 103 5.93 12.27 7.67
CA LYS A 103 6.13 13.32 8.68
C LYS A 103 4.92 14.24 8.81
N LEU A 104 4.42 14.76 7.69
CA LEU A 104 3.39 15.80 7.69
C LEU A 104 1.97 15.20 7.81
N LEU A 105 1.58 14.32 6.88
CA LEU A 105 0.24 13.70 6.87
C LEU A 105 0.08 12.54 7.85
N LYS A 106 1.21 11.92 8.26
CA LYS A 106 1.24 10.68 9.06
C LYS A 106 0.27 9.64 8.48
N ALA A 107 0.29 9.53 7.16
CA ALA A 107 -0.50 8.59 6.38
C ALA A 107 0.17 7.21 6.41
N CYS A 108 1.49 7.22 6.37
CA CYS A 108 2.41 6.17 6.73
C CYS A 108 2.95 6.52 8.14
#